data_AF-A0A3D3PS33-F1
#
_entry.id   AF-A0A3D3PS33-F1
#
_cell.length_a   1.000
_cell.length_b   1.000
_cell.length_c   1.000
_cell.angle_alpha   90.00
_cell.angle_beta   90.00
_cell.angle_gamma   90.00
#
_symmetry.space_group_name_H-M   'P 1'
#
loop_
_entity.id
_entity.type
_entity.pdbx_description
1 polymer ?
#
loop_
_entity_poly.entity_id
_entity_poly.type
_entity_poly.pdbx_seq_one_letter_code
_entity_poly.pdbx_strand_id
1 'polypeptide(L)'
;LGGGCELMLHAAKRVASIESYIGLVEVGVGLIPAGGGLKEAAVRAANDAKGNDILQFLKNYFTHAATAAVSKSALEAQKMGYLSADDVIVFNAYELLHVAKVEARAMFDAGYRAPLKRLFPVTGRYGMATIMAQLVNMRDGGFISAHDYKLGSMIAEIVSGGDIEPGSVVNEQWLLDLERKGFMELLNHPKTQERIMGMMQTGKPVRN
;
A
#
# COMPACT_ATOMS: atom_id res chain seq x y z
N LEU A 1 -1.60 -4.78 -10.10
CA LEU A 1 -0.27 -4.37 -9.59
C LEU A 1 -0.15 -2.85 -9.62
N GLY A 2 0.62 -2.30 -8.68
CA GLY A 2 0.91 -0.86 -8.58
C GLY A 2 -0.35 0.00 -8.54
N GLY A 3 -0.43 1.04 -9.35
CA GLY A 3 -1.63 1.89 -9.46
C GLY A 3 -2.94 1.14 -9.75
N GLY A 4 -2.90 -0.03 -10.40
CA GLY A 4 -4.09 -0.88 -10.56
C GLY A 4 -4.55 -1.54 -9.24
N CYS A 5 -3.59 -1.86 -8.35
CA CYS A 5 -3.90 -2.24 -6.97
C CYS A 5 -4.50 -1.06 -6.21
N GLU A 6 -3.89 0.14 -6.32
CA GLU A 6 -4.39 1.33 -5.62
C GLU A 6 -5.83 1.68 -6.03
N LEU A 7 -6.14 1.65 -7.32
CA LEU A 7 -7.50 1.84 -7.82
C LEU A 7 -8.49 0.86 -7.16
N MET A 8 -8.10 -0.41 -7.05
CA MET A 8 -8.90 -1.45 -6.43
C MET A 8 -9.09 -1.19 -4.92
N LEU A 9 -8.09 -0.69 -4.21
CA LEU A 9 -8.17 -0.46 -2.76
C LEU A 9 -9.24 0.59 -2.40
N HIS A 10 -9.49 1.56 -3.28
CA HIS A 10 -10.55 2.57 -3.09
C HIS A 10 -11.95 2.10 -3.52
N ALA A 11 -12.08 0.92 -4.10
CA ALA A 11 -13.38 0.37 -4.45
C ALA A 11 -14.15 -0.04 -3.19
N ALA A 12 -15.46 0.27 -3.17
CA ALA A 12 -16.36 -0.11 -2.08
C ALA A 12 -16.54 -1.63 -1.94
N LYS A 13 -16.43 -2.35 -3.06
CA LYS A 13 -16.52 -3.79 -3.17
C LYS A 13 -15.63 -4.25 -4.30
N ARG A 14 -14.97 -5.39 -4.13
CA ARG A 14 -14.12 -5.99 -5.17
C ARG A 14 -14.64 -7.38 -5.51
N VAL A 15 -14.56 -7.70 -6.78
CA VAL A 15 -14.70 -9.07 -7.29
C VAL A 15 -13.37 -9.41 -7.95
N ALA A 16 -12.73 -10.47 -7.50
CA ALA A 16 -11.40 -10.87 -7.95
C ALA A 16 -11.43 -12.31 -8.50
N SER A 17 -10.65 -12.58 -9.54
CA SER A 17 -10.38 -13.96 -9.96
C SER A 17 -9.49 -14.65 -8.93
N ILE A 18 -9.67 -15.95 -8.69
CA ILE A 18 -8.84 -16.75 -7.79
C ILE A 18 -7.34 -16.62 -8.12
N GLU A 19 -7.00 -16.45 -9.40
CA GLU A 19 -5.62 -16.31 -9.91
C GLU A 19 -5.10 -14.86 -9.92
N SER A 20 -5.77 -13.93 -9.23
CA SER A 20 -5.37 -12.51 -9.26
C SER A 20 -4.04 -12.25 -8.54
N TYR A 21 -3.12 -11.60 -9.24
CA TYR A 21 -1.88 -11.06 -8.67
C TYR A 21 -2.06 -9.61 -8.24
N ILE A 22 -1.97 -9.34 -6.92
CA ILE A 22 -2.28 -8.04 -6.32
C ILE A 22 -1.11 -7.62 -5.43
N GLY A 23 -0.66 -6.39 -5.59
CA GLY A 23 0.49 -5.87 -4.86
C GLY A 23 0.88 -4.47 -5.32
N LEU A 24 1.52 -3.76 -4.40
CA LEU A 24 2.16 -2.46 -4.63
C LEU A 24 3.62 -2.74 -5.02
N VAL A 25 4.02 -2.37 -6.24
CA VAL A 25 5.29 -2.78 -6.86
C VAL A 25 6.20 -1.62 -7.24
N GLU A 26 5.80 -0.40 -6.87
CA GLU A 26 6.42 0.86 -7.24
C GLU A 26 7.89 0.95 -6.81
N VAL A 27 8.25 0.37 -5.66
CA VAL A 27 9.64 0.33 -5.18
C VAL A 27 10.57 -0.40 -6.14
N GLY A 28 10.05 -1.36 -6.90
CA GLY A 28 10.79 -2.08 -7.94
C GLY A 28 11.29 -1.17 -9.06
N VAL A 29 10.61 -0.05 -9.33
CA VAL A 29 11.03 0.96 -10.32
C VAL A 29 11.58 2.22 -9.67
N GLY A 30 11.85 2.20 -8.36
CA GLY A 30 12.40 3.34 -7.63
C GLY A 30 11.38 4.39 -7.22
N LEU A 31 10.10 4.04 -7.21
CA LEU A 31 9.01 4.91 -6.77
C LEU A 31 8.38 4.38 -5.48
N ILE A 32 7.45 5.14 -4.92
CA ILE A 32 6.56 4.68 -3.85
C ILE A 32 5.12 4.67 -4.37
N PRO A 33 4.22 3.88 -3.78
CA PRO A 33 2.79 3.98 -4.05
C PRO A 33 2.29 5.38 -3.67
N ALA A 34 1.52 6.00 -4.55
CA ALA A 34 1.11 7.40 -4.41
C ALA A 34 -0.30 7.70 -4.96
N GLY A 35 -1.05 6.66 -5.33
CA GLY A 35 -2.46 6.71 -5.65
C GLY A 35 -3.34 6.33 -4.45
N GLY A 36 -2.85 6.47 -3.22
CA GLY A 36 -3.53 6.13 -1.97
C GLY A 36 -3.23 4.74 -1.42
N GLY A 37 -2.27 4.00 -1.97
CA GLY A 37 -1.90 2.67 -1.47
C GLY A 37 -1.33 2.68 -0.05
N LEU A 38 -0.49 3.65 0.29
CA LEU A 38 0.08 3.81 1.63
C LEU A 38 -0.94 4.40 2.62
N LYS A 39 -1.82 5.28 2.14
CA LYS A 39 -2.99 5.75 2.88
C LYS A 39 -3.86 4.56 3.30
N GLU A 40 -4.19 3.69 2.36
CA GLU A 40 -5.02 2.50 2.64
C GLU A 40 -4.32 1.54 3.60
N ALA A 41 -3.00 1.34 3.46
CA ALA A 41 -2.20 0.59 4.43
C ALA A 41 -2.34 1.13 5.87
N ALA A 42 -2.19 2.44 6.05
CA ALA A 42 -2.28 3.07 7.38
C ALA A 42 -3.70 3.01 7.95
N VAL A 43 -4.71 3.33 7.14
CA VAL A 43 -6.14 3.28 7.55
C VAL A 43 -6.54 1.87 7.95
N ARG A 44 -6.16 0.85 7.15
CA ARG A 44 -6.46 -0.55 7.45
C ARG A 44 -5.74 -1.02 8.71
N ALA A 45 -4.47 -0.69 8.88
CA ALA A 45 -3.74 -1.00 10.11
C ALA A 45 -4.39 -0.39 11.36
N ALA A 46 -4.86 0.87 11.28
CA ALA A 46 -5.56 1.52 12.38
C ALA A 46 -6.91 0.84 12.70
N ASN A 47 -7.65 0.41 11.68
CA ASN A 47 -8.90 -0.33 11.85
C ASN A 47 -8.68 -1.73 12.43
N ASP A 48 -7.65 -2.44 11.96
CA ASP A 48 -7.29 -3.79 12.39
C ASP A 48 -6.79 -3.83 13.83
N ALA A 49 -6.14 -2.75 14.29
CA ALA A 49 -5.60 -2.64 15.63
C ALA A 49 -6.66 -2.82 16.72
N LYS A 50 -7.91 -2.37 16.50
CA LYS A 50 -9.04 -2.51 17.45
C LYS A 50 -8.67 -2.11 18.89
N GLY A 51 -7.89 -1.04 19.04
CA GLY A 51 -7.42 -0.53 20.34
C GLY A 51 -6.08 -1.10 20.83
N ASN A 52 -5.47 -2.04 20.09
CA ASN A 52 -4.09 -2.48 20.31
C ASN A 52 -3.09 -1.54 19.63
N ASP A 53 -1.80 -1.85 19.75
CA ASP A 53 -0.73 -1.10 19.08
C ASP A 53 -0.82 -1.23 17.55
N ILE A 54 -1.11 -0.11 16.88
CA ILE A 54 -1.23 0.02 15.42
C ILE A 54 0.03 -0.48 14.72
N LEU A 55 1.21 -0.27 15.31
CA LEU A 55 2.48 -0.65 14.71
C LEU A 55 2.58 -2.16 14.42
N GLN A 56 1.91 -3.01 15.22
CA GLN A 56 1.91 -4.46 15.02
C GLN A 56 1.28 -4.85 13.68
N PHE A 57 0.22 -4.14 13.28
CA PHE A 57 -0.50 -4.37 12.02
C PHE A 57 0.16 -3.63 10.87
N LEU A 58 0.61 -2.40 11.12
CA LEU A 58 1.26 -1.53 10.15
C LEU A 58 2.52 -2.16 9.55
N LYS A 59 3.29 -2.91 10.35
CA LYS A 59 4.52 -3.60 9.90
C LYS A 59 4.29 -4.50 8.70
N ASN A 60 3.18 -5.24 8.65
CA ASN A 60 2.89 -6.14 7.53
C ASN A 60 2.60 -5.34 6.26
N TYR A 61 1.73 -4.33 6.34
CA TYR A 61 1.41 -3.47 5.20
C TYR A 61 2.64 -2.70 4.69
N PHE A 62 3.44 -2.15 5.62
CA PHE A 62 4.73 -1.53 5.32
C PHE A 62 5.64 -2.50 4.57
N THR A 63 5.82 -3.71 5.10
CA THR A 63 6.74 -4.72 4.52
C THR A 63 6.29 -5.09 3.11
N HIS A 64 4.99 -5.30 2.88
CA HIS A 64 4.49 -5.62 1.55
C HIS A 64 4.81 -4.51 0.54
N ALA A 65 4.58 -3.24 0.89
CA ALA A 65 4.88 -2.11 0.01
C ALA A 65 6.39 -1.92 -0.19
N ALA A 66 7.19 -1.98 0.88
CA ALA A 66 8.63 -1.75 0.85
C ALA A 66 9.42 -2.85 0.12
N THR A 67 8.87 -4.07 0.04
CA THR A 67 9.50 -5.22 -0.64
C THR A 67 8.92 -5.53 -2.01
N ALA A 68 7.96 -4.75 -2.49
CA ALA A 68 7.16 -5.04 -3.69
C ALA A 68 6.52 -6.44 -3.65
N ALA A 69 6.01 -6.87 -2.49
CA ALA A 69 5.38 -8.18 -2.35
C ALA A 69 4.07 -8.23 -3.13
N VAL A 70 3.89 -9.32 -3.88
CA VAL A 70 2.72 -9.56 -4.72
C VAL A 70 2.06 -10.87 -4.31
N SER A 71 0.76 -10.83 -4.05
CA SER A 71 -0.04 -12.02 -3.83
C SER A 71 -0.06 -12.88 -5.09
N LYS A 72 -0.04 -14.19 -4.96
CA LYS A 72 -0.12 -15.15 -6.07
C LYS A 72 -1.52 -15.73 -6.27
N SER A 73 -2.48 -15.30 -5.45
CA SER A 73 -3.90 -15.63 -5.56
C SER A 73 -4.75 -14.57 -4.85
N ALA A 74 -6.05 -14.55 -5.13
CA ALA A 74 -7.00 -13.70 -4.38
C ALA A 74 -7.08 -14.09 -2.89
N LEU A 75 -6.94 -15.38 -2.55
CA LEU A 75 -6.92 -15.84 -1.16
C LEU A 75 -5.68 -15.33 -0.41
N GLU A 76 -4.52 -15.30 -1.08
CA GLU A 76 -3.33 -14.68 -0.52
C GLU A 76 -3.49 -13.16 -0.42
N ALA A 77 -4.13 -12.51 -1.41
CA ALA A 77 -4.42 -11.09 -1.35
C ALA A 77 -5.32 -10.71 -0.17
N GLN A 78 -6.25 -11.58 0.23
CA GLN A 78 -7.03 -11.42 1.47
C GLN A 78 -6.14 -11.49 2.71
N LYS A 79 -5.25 -12.49 2.80
CA LYS A 79 -4.30 -12.61 3.92
C LYS A 79 -3.33 -11.42 4.01
N MET A 80 -2.93 -10.88 2.87
CA MET A 80 -2.08 -9.70 2.76
C MET A 80 -2.81 -8.38 3.07
N GLY A 81 -4.14 -8.42 3.20
CA GLY A 81 -4.97 -7.24 3.49
C GLY A 81 -5.25 -6.35 2.29
N TYR A 82 -5.01 -6.80 1.05
CA TYR A 82 -5.39 -6.07 -0.16
C TYR A 82 -6.87 -6.29 -0.51
N LEU A 83 -7.35 -7.52 -0.35
CA LEU A 83 -8.79 -7.84 -0.41
C LEU A 83 -9.35 -7.96 1.00
N SER A 84 -10.59 -7.56 1.18
CA SER A 84 -11.37 -7.76 2.40
C SER A 84 -11.95 -9.18 2.44
N ALA A 85 -12.31 -9.64 3.64
CA ALA A 85 -12.87 -10.97 3.84
C ALA A 85 -14.22 -11.18 3.12
N ASP A 86 -14.96 -10.09 2.89
CA ASP A 86 -16.25 -10.10 2.22
C ASP A 86 -16.15 -9.90 0.70
N ASP A 87 -14.97 -9.60 0.15
CA ASP A 87 -14.80 -9.49 -1.31
C ASP A 87 -15.06 -10.85 -1.99
N VAL A 88 -15.63 -10.79 -3.19
CA VAL A 88 -16.05 -11.99 -3.91
C VAL A 88 -14.89 -12.55 -4.72
N ILE A 89 -14.62 -13.84 -4.57
CA ILE A 89 -13.61 -14.55 -5.34
C ILE A 89 -14.31 -15.47 -6.33
N VAL A 90 -14.10 -15.22 -7.62
CA VAL A 90 -14.60 -16.06 -8.71
C VAL A 90 -13.52 -17.02 -9.18
N PHE A 91 -13.91 -18.27 -9.45
CA PHE A 91 -12.98 -19.29 -9.94
C PHE A 91 -12.85 -19.23 -11.47
N ASN A 92 -13.94 -18.90 -12.16
CA ASN A 92 -13.94 -18.73 -13.61
C ASN A 92 -13.79 -17.24 -13.97
N ALA A 93 -12.67 -16.88 -14.61
CA ALA A 93 -12.39 -15.50 -15.00
C ALA A 93 -13.43 -14.93 -15.98
N TYR A 94 -14.11 -15.77 -16.78
CA TYR A 94 -15.15 -15.32 -17.70
C TYR A 94 -16.42 -14.82 -16.99
N GLU A 95 -16.61 -15.18 -15.72
CA GLU A 95 -17.76 -14.74 -14.92
C GLU A 95 -17.49 -13.44 -14.17
N LEU A 96 -16.23 -12.98 -14.12
CA LEU A 96 -15.79 -11.85 -13.30
C LEU A 96 -16.63 -10.60 -13.50
N LEU A 97 -16.82 -10.19 -14.77
CA LEU A 97 -17.61 -9.00 -15.10
C LEU A 97 -19.09 -9.19 -14.77
N HIS A 98 -19.64 -10.37 -15.00
CA HIS A 98 -21.03 -10.67 -14.69
C HIS A 98 -21.28 -10.53 -13.19
N VAL A 99 -20.47 -11.21 -12.38
CA VAL A 99 -20.57 -11.16 -10.92
C VAL A 99 -20.37 -9.74 -10.38
N ALA A 100 -19.36 -9.01 -10.88
CA ALA A 100 -19.13 -7.62 -10.48
C ALA A 100 -20.34 -6.71 -10.75
N LYS A 101 -21.03 -6.88 -11.88
CA LYS A 101 -22.25 -6.13 -12.20
C LYS A 101 -23.40 -6.49 -11.28
N VAL A 102 -23.56 -7.77 -10.96
CA VAL A 102 -24.60 -8.25 -10.04
C VAL A 102 -24.36 -7.71 -8.62
N GLU A 103 -23.13 -7.79 -8.11
CA GLU A 103 -22.75 -7.22 -6.81
C GLU A 103 -23.01 -5.71 -6.74
N ALA A 104 -22.58 -4.95 -7.74
CA ALA A 104 -22.83 -3.52 -7.80
C ALA A 104 -24.33 -3.18 -7.81
N ARG A 105 -25.14 -3.97 -8.55
CA ARG A 105 -26.60 -3.80 -8.57
C ARG A 105 -27.22 -4.14 -7.22
N ALA A 106 -26.79 -5.23 -6.59
CA ALA A 106 -27.26 -5.65 -5.27
C ALA A 106 -26.95 -4.60 -4.20
N MET A 107 -25.74 -4.01 -4.23
CA MET A 107 -25.37 -2.89 -3.35
C MET A 107 -26.27 -1.68 -3.56
N PHE A 108 -26.58 -1.33 -4.81
CA PHE A 108 -27.49 -0.23 -5.12
C PHE A 108 -28.90 -0.50 -4.60
N ASP A 109 -29.46 -1.67 -4.89
CA ASP A 109 -30.82 -2.05 -4.46
C ASP A 109 -30.92 -2.15 -2.93
N ALA A 110 -29.84 -2.52 -2.24
CA ALA A 110 -29.72 -2.49 -0.78
C ALA A 110 -29.53 -1.08 -0.19
N GLY A 111 -29.44 -0.05 -1.04
CA GLY A 111 -29.34 1.35 -0.61
C GLY A 111 -27.93 1.78 -0.19
N TYR A 112 -26.87 1.18 -0.74
CA TYR A 112 -25.48 1.51 -0.41
C TYR A 112 -25.22 3.03 -0.42
N ARG A 113 -24.43 3.48 0.56
CA ARG A 113 -23.90 4.84 0.67
C ARG A 113 -22.42 4.76 0.98
N ALA A 114 -21.65 5.65 0.36
CA ALA A 114 -20.23 5.76 0.64
C ALA A 114 -20.00 6.03 2.15
N PRO A 115 -19.00 5.37 2.78
CA PRO A 115 -18.63 5.66 4.15
C PRO A 115 -18.30 7.14 4.33
N LEU A 116 -18.68 7.70 5.48
CA LEU A 116 -18.25 9.04 5.86
C LEU A 116 -16.72 9.07 6.00
N LYS A 117 -16.10 10.18 5.58
CA LYS A 117 -14.69 10.42 5.84
C LYS A 117 -14.46 10.45 7.35
N ARG A 118 -13.56 9.61 7.84
CA ARG A 118 -13.25 9.49 9.27
C ARG A 118 -11.85 9.99 9.54
N LEU A 119 -11.65 10.44 10.77
CA LEU A 119 -10.33 10.60 11.31
C LEU A 119 -9.87 9.28 11.92
N PHE A 120 -8.57 9.01 11.87
CA PHE A 120 -7.98 7.80 12.42
C PHE A 120 -6.64 8.10 13.09
N PRO A 121 -6.28 7.37 14.16
CA PRO A 121 -4.98 7.53 14.81
C PRO A 121 -3.86 6.99 13.92
N VAL A 122 -2.70 7.62 14.01
CA VAL A 122 -1.45 7.13 13.40
C VAL A 122 -0.37 6.93 14.44
N THR A 123 0.64 6.13 14.10
CA THR A 123 1.74 5.78 15.01
C THR A 123 2.70 6.96 15.26
N GLY A 124 2.77 7.92 14.35
CA GLY A 124 3.64 9.09 14.42
C GLY A 124 5.12 8.72 14.55
N ARG A 125 5.88 9.57 15.27
CA ARG A 125 7.32 9.41 15.49
C ARG A 125 7.73 8.05 16.02
N TYR A 126 6.93 7.46 16.90
CA TYR A 126 7.21 6.14 17.48
C TYR A 126 7.25 5.03 16.41
N GLY A 127 6.22 4.97 15.57
CA GLY A 127 6.15 3.96 14.51
C GLY A 127 7.23 4.18 13.46
N MET A 128 7.42 5.44 13.07
CA MET A 128 8.44 5.84 12.11
C MET A 128 9.84 5.44 12.57
N ALA A 129 10.24 5.83 13.79
CA ALA A 129 11.55 5.51 14.35
C ALA A 129 11.79 3.99 14.46
N THR A 130 10.76 3.24 14.87
CA THR A 130 10.86 1.78 15.00
C THR A 130 11.13 1.11 13.64
N ILE A 131 10.40 1.52 12.59
CA ILE A 131 10.60 0.98 11.24
C ILE A 131 11.95 1.42 10.68
N MET A 132 12.32 2.69 10.87
CA MET A 132 13.61 3.22 10.42
C MET A 132 14.80 2.50 11.05
N ALA A 133 14.74 2.15 12.34
CA ALA A 133 15.78 1.37 12.99
C ALA A 133 16.01 0.01 12.31
N GLN A 134 14.92 -0.67 11.88
CA GLN A 134 15.03 -1.92 11.13
C GLN A 134 15.66 -1.69 9.74
N LEU A 135 15.27 -0.63 9.04
CA LEU A 135 15.85 -0.27 7.74
C LEU A 135 17.35 0.06 7.82
N VAL A 136 17.79 0.78 8.87
CA VAL A 136 19.21 1.07 9.11
C VAL A 136 20.00 -0.23 9.26
N ASN A 137 19.50 -1.16 10.08
CA ASN A 137 20.15 -2.47 10.27
C ASN A 137 20.23 -3.25 8.95
N MET A 138 19.19 -3.22 8.12
CA MET A 138 19.19 -3.88 6.82
C MET A 138 20.19 -3.24 5.85
N ARG A 139 20.30 -1.91 5.83
CA ARG A 139 21.24 -1.17 4.98
C ARG A 139 22.68 -1.46 5.39
N ASP A 140 22.98 -1.30 6.68
CA ASP A 140 24.34 -1.45 7.20
C ASP A 140 24.78 -2.93 7.22
N GLY A 141 23.82 -3.85 7.30
CA GLY A 141 24.02 -5.28 7.06
C GLY A 141 24.16 -5.69 5.58
N GLY A 142 24.04 -4.76 4.63
CA GLY A 142 24.17 -5.03 3.20
C GLY A 142 22.99 -5.73 2.53
N PHE A 143 21.83 -5.79 3.19
CA PHE A 143 20.62 -6.45 2.65
C PHE A 143 19.82 -5.55 1.69
N ILE A 144 19.93 -4.22 1.84
CA ILE A 144 19.25 -3.23 0.99
C ILE A 144 20.24 -2.15 0.56
N SER A 145 20.04 -1.58 -0.63
CA SER A 145 20.87 -0.46 -1.09
C SER A 145 20.58 0.84 -0.34
N ALA A 146 21.41 1.87 -0.53
CA ALA A 146 21.14 3.21 -0.02
C ALA A 146 19.84 3.79 -0.61
N HIS A 147 19.52 3.48 -1.88
CA HIS A 147 18.28 3.94 -2.50
C HIS A 147 17.07 3.16 -1.99
N ASP A 148 17.20 1.85 -1.76
CA ASP A 148 16.14 1.06 -1.11
C ASP A 148 15.84 1.57 0.31
N TYR A 149 16.88 1.94 1.06
CA TYR A 149 16.72 2.61 2.36
C TYR A 149 15.92 3.92 2.23
N LYS A 150 16.26 4.78 1.25
CA LYS A 150 15.54 6.04 1.00
C LYS A 150 14.06 5.82 0.71
N LEU A 151 13.73 4.85 -0.16
CA LEU A 151 12.35 4.48 -0.47
C LEU A 151 11.63 3.94 0.77
N GLY A 152 12.25 3.01 1.50
CA GLY A 152 11.71 2.45 2.73
C GLY A 152 11.45 3.53 3.80
N SER A 153 12.37 4.49 3.96
CA SER A 153 12.21 5.60 4.90
C SER A 153 11.03 6.50 4.53
N MET A 154 10.82 6.81 3.24
CA MET A 154 9.65 7.57 2.80
C MET A 154 8.35 6.81 3.06
N ILE A 155 8.31 5.51 2.74
CA ILE A 155 7.13 4.68 3.03
C ILE A 155 6.85 4.69 4.54
N ALA A 156 7.89 4.52 5.37
CA ALA A 156 7.78 4.52 6.83
C ALA A 156 7.23 5.84 7.38
N GLU A 157 7.71 6.98 6.85
CA GLU A 157 7.21 8.31 7.18
C GLU A 157 5.72 8.43 6.84
N ILE A 158 5.35 8.10 5.60
CA ILE A 158 3.97 8.23 5.12
C ILE A 158 3.01 7.35 5.93
N VAL A 159 3.29 6.04 6.05
CA VAL A 159 2.37 5.11 6.72
C VAL A 159 2.25 5.37 8.22
N SER A 160 3.25 6.05 8.82
CA SER A 160 3.21 6.48 10.22
C SER A 160 2.53 7.85 10.41
N GLY A 161 2.15 8.54 9.33
CA GLY A 161 1.55 9.87 9.36
C GLY A 161 2.56 11.02 9.53
N GLY A 162 3.85 10.76 9.32
CA GLY A 162 4.91 11.76 9.36
C GLY A 162 5.48 12.01 10.76
N ASP A 163 6.24 13.11 10.86
CA ASP A 163 6.90 13.55 12.09
C ASP A 163 5.93 14.27 13.04
N ILE A 164 5.00 13.49 13.62
CA ILE A 164 3.98 13.98 14.55
C ILE A 164 3.90 13.12 15.83
N GLU A 165 3.22 13.62 16.86
CA GLU A 165 3.10 12.92 18.13
C GLU A 165 2.41 11.55 17.98
N PRO A 166 2.88 10.50 18.68
CA PRO A 166 2.24 9.20 18.67
C PRO A 166 0.76 9.27 19.08
N GLY A 167 -0.12 8.59 18.34
CA GLY A 167 -1.56 8.60 18.61
C GLY A 167 -2.29 9.85 18.10
N SER A 168 -1.59 10.76 17.40
CA SER A 168 -2.22 11.86 16.68
C SER A 168 -3.29 11.33 15.71
N VAL A 169 -4.37 12.08 15.58
CA VAL A 169 -5.53 11.71 14.76
C VAL A 169 -5.55 12.57 13.50
N VAL A 170 -5.51 11.94 12.34
CA VAL A 170 -5.42 12.60 11.03
C VAL A 170 -6.57 12.17 10.11
N ASN A 171 -6.76 12.91 9.01
CA ASN A 171 -7.70 12.53 7.95
C ASN A 171 -6.96 11.82 6.80
N GLU A 172 -7.70 11.26 5.84
CA GLU A 172 -7.11 10.60 4.66
C GLU A 172 -6.27 11.55 3.80
N GLN A 173 -6.71 12.82 3.69
CA GLN A 173 -6.02 13.82 2.87
C GLN A 173 -4.59 14.08 3.36
N TRP A 174 -4.36 14.03 4.67
CA TRP A 174 -3.04 14.15 5.27
C TRP A 174 -2.05 13.13 4.70
N LEU A 175 -2.44 11.86 4.63
CA LEU A 175 -1.59 10.80 4.07
C LEU A 175 -1.42 10.93 2.56
N LEU A 176 -2.48 11.30 1.85
CA LEU A 176 -2.41 11.54 0.40
C LEU A 176 -1.46 12.70 0.05
N ASP A 177 -1.40 13.74 0.89
CA ASP A 177 -0.47 14.84 0.70
C ASP A 177 0.99 14.40 0.94
N LEU A 178 1.24 13.55 1.94
CA LEU A 178 2.55 12.96 2.19
C LEU A 178 2.98 12.02 1.04
N GLU A 179 2.07 11.17 0.55
CA GLU A 179 2.30 10.33 -0.64
C GLU A 179 2.69 11.17 -1.85
N ARG A 180 1.88 12.18 -2.17
CA ARG A 180 2.12 13.07 -3.30
C ARG A 180 3.47 13.77 -3.18
N LYS A 181 3.82 14.27 -1.98
CA LYS A 181 5.11 14.92 -1.73
C LYS A 181 6.27 13.95 -1.99
N GLY A 182 6.25 12.75 -1.41
CA GLY A 182 7.30 11.75 -1.58
C GLY A 182 7.44 11.29 -3.02
N PHE A 183 6.32 11.08 -3.73
CA PHE A 183 6.32 10.70 -5.13
C PHE A 183 6.97 11.78 -6.03
N MET A 184 6.59 13.05 -5.83
CA MET A 184 7.16 14.17 -6.60
C MET A 184 8.66 14.35 -6.33
N GLU A 185 9.13 14.08 -5.12
CA GLU A 185 10.56 14.07 -4.80
C GLU A 185 11.28 12.97 -5.60
N LEU A 186 10.74 11.75 -5.61
CA LEU A 186 11.35 10.60 -6.29
C LEU A 186 11.36 10.75 -7.81
N LEU A 187 10.35 11.37 -8.40
CA LEU A 187 10.34 11.67 -9.84
C LEU A 187 11.55 12.53 -10.26
N ASN A 188 12.10 13.35 -9.37
CA ASN A 188 13.28 14.16 -9.67
C ASN A 188 14.60 13.50 -9.23
N HIS A 189 14.54 12.29 -8.66
CA HIS A 189 15.70 11.64 -8.09
C HIS A 189 16.50 10.83 -9.14
N PRO A 190 17.82 11.04 -9.31
CA PRO A 190 18.61 10.38 -10.35
C PRO A 190 18.55 8.85 -10.29
N LYS A 191 18.62 8.25 -9.09
CA LYS A 191 18.56 6.80 -8.91
C LYS A 191 17.20 6.20 -9.30
N THR A 192 16.12 6.95 -9.12
CA THR A 192 14.78 6.55 -9.58
C THR A 192 14.71 6.59 -11.10
N GLN A 193 15.23 7.64 -11.73
CA GLN A 193 15.32 7.74 -13.19
C GLN A 193 16.15 6.61 -13.80
N GLU A 194 17.27 6.24 -13.18
CA GLU A 194 18.07 5.06 -13.56
C GLU A 194 17.24 3.77 -13.51
N ARG A 195 16.46 3.54 -12.45
CA ARG A 195 15.61 2.34 -12.33
C ARG A 195 14.49 2.31 -13.37
N ILE A 196 13.82 3.45 -13.60
CA ILE A 196 12.78 3.59 -14.62
C ILE A 196 13.37 3.29 -16.00
N MET A 197 14.50 3.91 -16.35
CA MET A 197 15.15 3.70 -17.64
C MET A 197 15.60 2.25 -17.82
N GLY A 198 16.21 1.66 -16.80
CA GLY A 198 16.63 0.26 -16.85
C GLY A 198 15.46 -0.71 -17.01
N MET A 199 14.34 -0.46 -16.34
CA MET A 199 13.11 -1.24 -16.52
C MET A 199 12.56 -1.11 -17.94
N MET A 200 12.52 0.10 -18.51
CA MET A 200 12.06 0.33 -19.88
C MET A 200 12.96 -0.31 -20.94
N GLN A 201 14.29 -0.30 -20.72
CA GLN A 201 15.25 -0.84 -21.67
C GLN A 201 15.40 -2.37 -21.60
N THR A 202 15.38 -2.94 -20.39
CA THR A 202 15.76 -4.34 -20.17
C THR A 202 14.61 -5.21 -19.68
N GLY A 203 13.49 -4.61 -19.29
CA GLY A 203 12.38 -5.29 -18.61
C GLY A 203 12.72 -5.74 -17.19
N LYS A 204 13.88 -5.35 -16.64
CA LYS A 204 14.35 -5.74 -15.30
C LYS A 204 14.68 -4.52 -14.45
N PRO A 205 14.34 -4.53 -13.14
CA PRO A 205 14.78 -3.52 -12.19
C PRO A 205 16.30 -3.45 -12.10
N VAL A 206 16.84 -2.23 -12.11
CA VAL A 206 18.25 -1.99 -11.77
C VAL A 206 18.35 -1.89 -10.24
N ARG A 207 19.22 -2.69 -9.61
CA ARG A 207 19.54 -2.52 -8.19
C ARG A 207 20.72 -1.57 -8.05
N ASN A 208 20.40 -0.32 -7.69
CA ASN A 208 21.32 0.78 -7.44
C ASN A 208 21.10 1.39 -6.05
#